data_AF-A0A9P7FH59-F1
#
_entry.id   AF-A0A9P7FH59-F1
#
_cell.length_a   1.000
_cell.length_b   1.000
_cell.length_c   1.000
_cell.angle_alpha   90.00
_cell.angle_beta   90.00
_cell.angle_gamma   90.00
#
_symmetry.space_group_name_H-M   'P 1'
#
loop_
_entity.id
_entity.type
_entity.pdbx_description
1 polymer ?
#
loop_
_entity_poly.entity_id
_entity_poly.type
_entity_poly.pdbx_seq_one_letter_code
_entity_poly.pdbx_strand_id
1 'polypeptide(L)'
;MPENKLEGQNAAVARGAIEGALSGSAIVAPTWYLLNRRWPAFRALPTTLKTLGAVITIVPLISIRAEHRGLDWYRTGIGKTEREKEREEEQRRWASLSPKDKLAEWTAKHQLSVIVGSWALTMGLVGRKVMRDPLISMPNKVVQVRLWAQGLTIGVIIAAAALTHSQRAQAANMRKHSPDHTWVYLLDKQRLEKERAQNA
;
A
#
# COMPACT_ATOMS: atom_id res chain seq x y z
N MET A 1 -18.76 11.66 -23.54
CA MET A 1 -17.29 11.48 -23.58
C MET A 1 -16.59 11.30 -22.22
N PRO A 2 -17.11 11.77 -21.04
CA PRO A 2 -16.52 11.41 -19.74
C PRO A 2 -16.98 10.06 -19.18
N GLU A 3 -18.15 9.53 -19.56
CA GLU A 3 -18.68 8.28 -18.98
C GLU A 3 -17.80 7.04 -19.29
N ASN A 4 -17.36 6.89 -20.54
CA ASN A 4 -16.56 5.73 -20.98
C ASN A 4 -15.19 5.62 -20.29
N LYS A 5 -14.61 6.75 -19.83
CA LYS A 5 -13.30 6.73 -19.14
C LYS A 5 -13.44 6.23 -17.70
N LEU A 6 -14.55 6.56 -17.04
CA LEU A 6 -14.84 6.13 -15.67
C LEU A 6 -15.16 4.63 -15.65
N GLU A 7 -15.89 4.13 -16.64
CA GLU A 7 -16.19 2.70 -16.76
C GLU A 7 -14.93 1.85 -16.97
N GLY A 8 -14.03 2.29 -17.85
CA GLY A 8 -12.75 1.60 -18.08
C GLY A 8 -11.84 1.58 -16.83
N GLN A 9 -11.82 2.67 -16.07
CA GLN A 9 -11.08 2.75 -14.81
C GLN A 9 -11.68 1.83 -13.74
N ASN A 10 -13.01 1.85 -13.59
CA ASN A 10 -13.71 1.01 -12.64
C ASN A 10 -13.53 -0.48 -12.96
N ALA A 11 -13.55 -0.85 -14.24
CA ALA A 11 -13.27 -2.22 -14.68
C ALA A 11 -11.84 -2.67 -14.36
N ALA A 12 -10.84 -1.80 -14.55
CA ALA A 12 -9.44 -2.10 -14.23
C ALA A 12 -9.22 -2.27 -12.71
N VAL A 13 -9.81 -1.40 -11.91
CA VAL A 13 -9.77 -1.46 -10.44
C VAL A 13 -10.48 -2.72 -9.93
N ALA A 14 -11.68 -3.03 -10.47
CA ALA A 14 -12.43 -4.23 -10.10
C ALA A 14 -11.66 -5.52 -10.43
N ARG A 15 -11.02 -5.58 -11.60
CA ARG A 15 -10.17 -6.70 -11.97
C ARG A 15 -8.98 -6.86 -11.02
N GLY A 16 -8.32 -5.75 -10.65
CA GLY A 16 -7.25 -5.78 -9.66
C GLY A 16 -7.73 -6.24 -8.29
N ALA A 17 -8.92 -5.82 -7.86
CA ALA A 17 -9.51 -6.26 -6.60
C ALA A 17 -9.77 -7.78 -6.58
N ILE A 18 -10.30 -8.33 -7.67
CA ILE A 18 -10.55 -9.78 -7.82
C ILE A 18 -9.23 -10.56 -7.78
N GLU A 19 -8.21 -10.11 -8.51
CA GLU A 19 -6.88 -10.73 -8.48
C GLU A 19 -6.26 -10.67 -7.07
N GLY A 20 -6.44 -9.56 -6.36
CA GLY A 20 -6.03 -9.40 -4.97
C GLY A 20 -6.75 -10.36 -4.02
N ALA A 21 -8.06 -10.52 -4.17
CA ALA A 21 -8.85 -11.47 -3.37
C ALA A 21 -8.39 -12.91 -3.61
N LEU A 22 -8.23 -13.32 -4.87
CA LEU A 22 -7.78 -14.66 -5.23
C LEU A 22 -6.37 -14.94 -4.70
N SER A 23 -5.44 -13.99 -4.87
CA SER A 23 -4.08 -14.14 -4.37
C SER A 23 -4.03 -14.20 -2.83
N GLY A 24 -4.83 -13.38 -2.15
CA GLY A 24 -4.95 -13.41 -0.69
C GLY A 24 -5.52 -14.72 -0.19
N SER A 25 -6.61 -15.22 -0.79
CA SER A 25 -7.20 -16.51 -0.46
C SER A 25 -6.24 -17.68 -0.73
N ALA A 26 -5.46 -17.63 -1.81
CA ALA A 26 -4.44 -18.62 -2.13
C ALA A 26 -3.29 -18.67 -1.12
N ILE A 27 -3.02 -17.59 -0.39
CA ILE A 27 -2.04 -17.56 0.71
C ILE A 27 -2.70 -18.03 2.02
N VAL A 28 -3.88 -17.51 2.33
CA VAL A 28 -4.57 -17.76 3.61
C VAL A 28 -5.00 -19.21 3.73
N ALA A 29 -5.59 -19.81 2.69
CA ALA A 29 -6.10 -21.19 2.75
C ALA A 29 -5.03 -22.24 3.11
N PRO A 30 -3.86 -22.32 2.42
CA PRO A 30 -2.81 -23.27 2.79
C PRO A 30 -2.16 -22.92 4.13
N THR A 31 -2.03 -21.64 4.47
CA THR A 31 -1.55 -21.21 5.79
C THR A 31 -2.47 -21.73 6.89
N TRP A 32 -3.79 -21.58 6.73
CA TRP A 32 -4.78 -22.08 7.66
C TRP A 32 -4.72 -23.59 7.81
N TYR A 33 -4.60 -24.31 6.69
CA TYR A 33 -4.49 -25.76 6.67
C TYR A 33 -3.25 -26.24 7.45
N LEU A 34 -2.08 -25.64 7.19
CA LEU A 34 -0.83 -26.00 7.85
C LEU A 34 -0.85 -25.69 9.35
N LEU A 35 -1.32 -24.51 9.75
CA LEU A 35 -1.41 -24.13 11.16
C LEU A 35 -2.41 -25.01 11.91
N ASN A 36 -3.56 -25.34 11.30
CA ASN A 36 -4.55 -26.22 11.90
C ASN A 36 -4.04 -27.66 12.04
N ARG A 37 -3.14 -28.12 11.16
CA ARG A 37 -2.54 -29.46 11.23
C ARG A 37 -1.42 -29.57 12.24
N ARG A 38 -0.52 -28.57 12.33
CA ARG A 38 0.68 -28.68 13.18
C ARG A 38 0.51 -28.09 14.57
N TRP A 39 -0.32 -27.07 14.78
CA TRP A 39 -0.30 -26.28 16.02
C TRP A 39 -1.60 -26.45 16.82
N PRO A 40 -1.58 -27.19 17.95
CA PRO A 40 -2.76 -27.42 18.79
C PRO A 40 -3.41 -26.13 19.29
N ALA A 41 -2.58 -25.14 19.60
CA ALA A 41 -3.02 -23.80 20.00
C ALA A 41 -3.90 -23.13 18.93
N PHE A 42 -3.53 -23.27 17.65
CA PHE A 42 -4.30 -22.68 16.55
C PHE A 42 -5.64 -23.40 16.32
N ARG A 43 -5.72 -24.70 16.59
CA ARG A 43 -6.99 -25.41 16.54
C ARG A 43 -7.97 -24.89 17.59
N ALA A 44 -7.46 -24.68 18.81
CA ALA A 44 -8.24 -24.16 19.95
C ALA A 44 -8.62 -22.66 19.82
N LEU A 45 -8.09 -21.94 18.82
CA LEU A 45 -8.41 -20.53 18.62
C LEU A 45 -9.89 -20.33 18.22
N PRO A 46 -10.57 -19.30 18.76
CA PRO A 46 -11.92 -18.93 18.36
C PRO A 46 -12.02 -18.63 16.86
N THR A 47 -13.13 -18.99 16.24
CA THR A 47 -13.41 -18.72 14.81
C THR A 47 -13.28 -17.23 14.47
N THR A 48 -13.64 -16.33 15.39
CA THR A 48 -13.50 -14.88 15.21
C THR A 48 -12.06 -14.41 15.02
N LEU A 49 -11.10 -14.94 15.78
CA LEU A 49 -9.69 -14.59 15.57
C LEU A 49 -9.19 -15.18 14.25
N LYS A 50 -9.72 -16.33 13.85
CA LYS A 50 -9.36 -16.98 12.60
C LYS A 50 -9.79 -16.15 11.39
N THR A 51 -11.04 -15.68 11.40
CA THR A 51 -11.57 -14.79 10.37
C THR A 51 -10.84 -13.44 10.35
N LEU A 52 -10.48 -12.90 11.52
CA LEU A 52 -9.72 -11.66 11.61
C LEU A 52 -8.35 -11.77 10.90
N GLY A 53 -7.62 -12.87 11.11
CA GLY A 53 -6.35 -13.13 10.43
C GLY A 53 -6.49 -13.20 8.91
N ALA A 54 -7.57 -13.81 8.43
CA ALA A 54 -7.90 -13.82 7.01
C ALA A 54 -8.17 -12.41 6.46
N VAL A 55 -8.99 -11.62 7.15
CA VAL A 55 -9.34 -10.24 6.75
C VAL A 55 -8.09 -9.34 6.69
N ILE A 56 -7.24 -9.38 7.70
CA ILE A 56 -5.98 -8.60 7.77
C ILE A 56 -5.05 -8.94 6.61
N THR A 57 -5.11 -10.15 6.06
CA THR A 57 -4.25 -10.57 4.96
C THR A 57 -4.87 -10.25 3.59
N ILE A 58 -6.16 -10.57 3.40
CA ILE A 58 -6.83 -10.50 2.10
C ILE A 58 -7.18 -9.04 1.74
N VAL A 59 -7.70 -8.25 2.68
CA VAL A 59 -8.19 -6.89 2.39
C VAL A 59 -7.07 -5.97 1.88
N PRO A 60 -5.87 -5.91 2.49
CA PRO A 60 -4.79 -5.10 1.96
C PRO A 60 -4.32 -5.56 0.57
N LEU A 61 -4.30 -6.86 0.29
CA LEU A 61 -3.92 -7.39 -1.03
C LEU A 61 -4.92 -6.98 -2.12
N ILE A 62 -6.22 -6.97 -1.79
CA ILE A 62 -7.27 -6.42 -2.67
C ILE A 62 -6.96 -4.95 -3.00
N SER A 63 -6.76 -4.11 -1.98
CA SER A 63 -6.49 -2.68 -2.18
C SER A 63 -5.24 -2.42 -3.02
N ILE A 64 -4.13 -3.09 -2.72
CA ILE A 64 -2.86 -2.91 -3.44
C ILE A 64 -3.02 -3.31 -4.92
N ARG A 65 -3.63 -4.47 -5.21
CA ARG A 65 -3.79 -4.94 -6.59
C ARG A 65 -4.77 -4.09 -7.39
N ALA A 66 -5.85 -3.64 -6.75
CA ALA A 66 -6.82 -2.72 -7.33
C ALA A 66 -6.17 -1.37 -7.71
N GLU A 67 -5.37 -0.81 -6.81
CA GLU A 67 -4.64 0.43 -7.05
C GLU A 67 -3.61 0.27 -8.17
N HIS A 68 -2.85 -0.82 -8.16
CA HIS A 68 -1.82 -1.06 -9.17
C HIS A 68 -2.42 -1.17 -10.59
N ARG A 69 -3.55 -1.88 -10.74
CA ARG A 69 -4.25 -1.99 -12.03
C ARG A 69 -4.94 -0.69 -12.45
N GLY A 70 -5.47 0.08 -11.49
CA GLY A 70 -5.97 1.43 -11.75
C GLY A 70 -4.87 2.36 -12.28
N LEU A 71 -3.68 2.31 -11.66
CA LEU A 71 -2.51 3.06 -12.11
C LEU A 71 -2.01 2.60 -13.48
N ASP A 72 -2.01 1.29 -13.75
CA ASP A 72 -1.63 0.75 -15.06
C ASP A 72 -2.56 1.21 -16.18
N TRP A 73 -3.87 1.31 -15.92
CA TRP A 73 -4.82 1.90 -16.87
C TRP A 73 -4.47 3.36 -17.19
N TYR A 74 -4.23 4.19 -16.17
CA TYR A 74 -3.79 5.58 -16.38
C TYR A 74 -2.44 5.68 -17.11
N ARG A 75 -1.50 4.78 -16.80
CA ARG A 75 -0.16 4.72 -17.45
C ARG A 75 -0.26 4.44 -18.94
N THR A 76 -1.33 3.80 -19.41
CA THR A 76 -1.51 3.51 -20.83
C THR A 76 -2.13 4.64 -21.65
N GLY A 77 -2.83 5.60 -21.01
CA GLY A 77 -3.66 6.60 -21.69
C GLY A 77 -3.07 8.01 -21.86
N ILE A 78 -2.00 8.39 -21.14
CA ILE A 78 -1.41 9.74 -21.22
C ILE A 78 0.12 9.64 -21.30
N GLY A 79 0.71 10.13 -22.39
CA GLY A 79 2.13 10.49 -22.49
C GLY A 79 3.15 9.38 -22.14
N LYS A 80 3.01 8.18 -22.70
CA LYS A 80 3.95 7.06 -22.46
C LYS A 80 5.42 7.46 -22.70
N THR A 81 5.69 8.19 -23.78
CA THR A 81 7.08 8.48 -24.21
C THR A 81 7.80 9.51 -23.33
N GLU A 82 7.10 10.51 -22.80
CA GLU A 82 7.70 11.51 -21.89
C GLU A 82 7.95 10.90 -20.50
N ARG A 83 7.03 10.04 -20.03
CA ARG A 83 7.19 9.39 -18.72
C ARG A 83 8.12 8.18 -18.72
N GLU A 84 8.28 7.50 -19.85
CA GLU A 84 9.32 6.45 -19.99
C GLU A 84 10.71 7.06 -19.86
N LYS A 85 10.94 8.24 -20.46
CA LYS A 85 12.19 8.99 -20.28
C LYS A 85 12.41 9.40 -18.82
N GLU A 86 11.40 9.98 -18.16
CA GLU A 86 11.48 10.31 -16.73
C GLU A 86 11.77 9.07 -15.86
N ARG A 87 11.13 7.92 -16.14
CA ARG A 87 11.39 6.67 -15.41
C ARG A 87 12.79 6.12 -15.67
N GLU A 88 13.29 6.19 -16.89
CA GLU A 88 14.65 5.77 -17.21
C GLU A 88 15.67 6.65 -16.49
N GLU A 89 15.43 7.96 -16.45
CA GLU A 89 16.25 8.91 -15.70
C GLU A 89 16.20 8.64 -14.19
N GLU A 90 15.01 8.40 -13.63
CA GLU A 90 14.86 7.98 -12.23
C GLU A 90 15.53 6.64 -11.94
N GLN A 91 15.46 5.66 -12.84
CA GLN A 91 16.12 4.37 -12.68
C GLN A 91 17.64 4.50 -12.75
N ARG A 92 18.17 5.35 -13.65
CA ARG A 92 19.61 5.65 -13.73
C ARG A 92 20.07 6.37 -12.46
N ARG A 93 19.31 7.35 -11.97
CA ARG A 93 19.56 8.02 -10.70
C ARG A 93 19.54 7.02 -9.55
N TRP A 94 18.49 6.20 -9.47
CA TRP A 94 18.38 5.14 -8.46
C TRP A 94 19.55 4.18 -8.54
N ALA A 95 19.95 3.71 -9.72
CA ALA A 95 21.09 2.81 -9.89
C ALA A 95 22.39 3.41 -9.34
N SER A 96 22.59 4.72 -9.54
CA SER A 96 23.76 5.47 -9.05
C SER A 96 23.76 5.73 -7.53
N LEU A 97 22.64 5.55 -6.84
CA LEU A 97 22.58 5.73 -5.38
C LEU A 97 23.31 4.62 -4.61
N SER A 98 23.93 5.02 -3.51
CA SER A 98 24.50 4.10 -2.52
C SER A 98 23.40 3.23 -1.90
N PRO A 99 23.68 1.98 -1.48
CA PRO A 99 22.71 1.12 -0.81
C PRO A 99 22.02 1.76 0.41
N LYS A 100 22.74 2.63 1.13
CA LYS A 100 22.18 3.39 2.27
C LYS A 100 21.17 4.44 1.81
N ASP A 101 21.48 5.17 0.75
CA ASP A 101 20.60 6.21 0.20
C ASP A 101 19.35 5.58 -0.44
N LYS A 102 19.52 4.44 -1.13
CA LYS A 102 18.41 3.62 -1.63
C LYS A 102 17.47 3.21 -0.50
N LEU A 103 18.02 2.73 0.62
CA LEU A 103 17.20 2.33 1.76
C LEU A 103 16.50 3.53 2.41
N ALA A 104 17.19 4.66 2.54
CA ALA A 104 16.62 5.89 3.08
C ALA A 104 15.47 6.43 2.21
N GLU A 105 15.67 6.50 0.89
CA GLU A 105 14.65 6.95 -0.06
C GLU A 105 13.48 5.96 -0.14
N TRP A 106 13.74 4.64 -0.11
CA TRP A 106 12.70 3.63 -0.03
C TRP A 106 11.88 3.75 1.26
N THR A 107 12.55 3.92 2.40
CA THR A 107 11.90 4.09 3.70
C THR A 107 11.07 5.37 3.75
N ALA A 108 11.57 6.46 3.18
CA ALA A 108 10.84 7.72 3.05
C ALA A 108 9.60 7.59 2.13
N LYS A 109 9.71 6.81 1.05
CA LYS A 109 8.59 6.54 0.14
C LYS A 109 7.57 5.57 0.73
N HIS A 110 7.98 4.70 1.65
CA HIS A 110 7.15 3.63 2.21
C HIS A 110 7.05 3.72 3.75
N GLN A 111 6.98 4.94 4.28
CA GLN A 111 6.93 5.23 5.72
C GLN A 111 5.86 4.40 6.45
N LEU A 112 4.66 4.30 5.87
CA LEU A 112 3.56 3.54 6.46
C LEU A 112 3.90 2.04 6.54
N SER A 113 4.43 1.46 5.47
CA SER A 113 4.84 0.05 5.43
C SER A 113 5.95 -0.25 6.43
N VAL A 114 6.90 0.68 6.61
CA VAL A 114 8.00 0.51 7.58
C VAL A 114 7.49 0.62 9.01
N ILE A 115 6.61 1.58 9.31
CA ILE A 115 6.03 1.74 10.65
C ILE A 115 5.19 0.52 11.01
N VAL A 116 4.28 0.11 10.13
CA VAL A 116 3.42 -1.06 10.34
C VAL A 116 4.25 -2.35 10.38
N GLY A 117 5.26 -2.48 9.52
CA GLY A 117 6.16 -3.63 9.47
C GLY A 117 7.01 -3.77 10.73
N SER A 118 7.68 -2.70 11.18
CA SER A 118 8.45 -2.68 12.42
C SER A 118 7.58 -2.94 13.65
N TRP A 119 6.36 -2.41 13.65
CA TRP A 119 5.38 -2.69 14.69
C TRP A 119 4.96 -4.17 14.72
N ALA A 120 4.59 -4.74 13.56
CA ALA A 120 4.19 -6.14 13.45
C ALA A 120 5.34 -7.09 13.84
N LEU A 121 6.57 -6.75 13.44
CA LEU A 121 7.78 -7.46 13.83
C LEU A 121 7.97 -7.46 15.35
N THR A 122 7.83 -6.29 15.99
CA THR A 122 7.96 -6.14 17.45
C THR A 122 6.89 -6.96 18.18
N MET A 123 5.63 -6.91 17.71
CA MET A 123 4.55 -7.73 18.26
C MET A 123 4.76 -9.23 18.06
N GLY A 124 5.31 -9.65 16.92
CA GLY A 124 5.66 -11.05 16.69
C GLY A 124 6.73 -11.55 17.66
N LEU A 125 7.77 -10.74 17.90
CA LEU A 125 8.85 -11.04 18.84
C LEU A 125 8.34 -11.11 20.28
N VAL A 126 7.57 -10.10 20.72
CA VAL A 126 6.99 -10.05 22.07
C VAL A 126 5.97 -11.16 22.27
N GLY A 127 5.08 -11.39 21.29
CA GLY A 127 4.09 -12.47 21.33
C GLY A 127 4.73 -13.85 21.45
N ARG A 128 5.80 -14.11 20.67
CA ARG A 128 6.58 -15.35 20.79
C ARG A 128 7.19 -15.51 22.19
N LYS A 129 7.66 -14.42 22.80
CA LYS A 129 8.22 -14.45 24.17
C LYS A 129 7.13 -14.72 25.21
N VAL A 130 6.00 -14.00 25.15
CA VAL A 130 4.86 -14.14 26.09
C VAL A 130 4.17 -15.50 25.98
N MET A 131 4.09 -16.08 24.78
CA MET A 131 3.54 -17.43 24.60
C MET A 131 4.41 -18.52 25.23
N ARG A 132 5.74 -18.30 25.36
CA ARG A 132 6.66 -19.24 26.01
C ARG A 132 6.75 -19.06 27.52
N ASP A 133 6.17 -17.99 28.07
CA ASP A 133 6.23 -17.70 29.50
C ASP A 133 5.17 -18.50 30.28
N PRO A 134 5.55 -19.45 31.16
CA PRO A 134 4.61 -20.31 31.88
C PRO A 134 3.95 -19.62 33.09
N LEU A 135 4.38 -18.41 33.47
CA LEU A 135 3.93 -17.72 34.68
C LEU A 135 2.53 -17.08 34.59
N ILE A 136 1.92 -17.03 33.41
CA ILE A 136 0.61 -16.38 33.20
C ILE A 136 -0.43 -17.41 32.76
N SER A 137 -1.55 -17.49 33.48
CA SER A 137 -2.66 -18.38 33.14
C SER A 137 -3.26 -18.02 31.77
N MET A 138 -3.66 -19.05 30.99
CA MET A 138 -4.20 -18.88 29.63
C MET A 138 -5.39 -17.88 29.53
N PRO A 139 -6.34 -17.82 30.50
CA PRO A 139 -7.42 -16.84 30.46
C PRO A 139 -6.93 -15.39 30.55
N ASN A 140 -5.94 -15.11 31.41
CA ASN A 140 -5.41 -13.77 31.61
C ASN A 140 -4.65 -13.27 30.36
N LYS A 141 -3.97 -14.16 29.64
CA LYS A 141 -3.31 -13.84 28.36
C LYS A 141 -4.33 -13.36 27.32
N VAL A 142 -5.50 -13.97 27.22
CA VAL A 142 -6.52 -13.63 26.21
C VAL A 142 -7.12 -12.23 26.45
N VAL A 143 -7.41 -11.90 27.71
CA VAL A 143 -7.95 -10.57 28.08
C VAL A 143 -6.93 -9.48 27.76
N GLN A 144 -5.66 -9.70 28.12
CA GLN A 144 -4.60 -8.76 27.80
C GLN A 144 -4.47 -8.57 26.29
N VAL A 145 -4.35 -9.66 25.53
CA VAL A 145 -4.23 -9.61 24.06
C VAL A 145 -5.35 -8.78 23.43
N ARG A 146 -6.58 -8.88 23.94
CA ARG A 146 -7.71 -8.13 23.42
C ARG A 146 -7.58 -6.62 23.66
N LEU A 147 -7.15 -6.22 24.85
CA LEU A 147 -6.92 -4.82 25.21
C LEU A 147 -5.77 -4.23 24.38
N TRP A 148 -4.66 -4.99 24.26
CA TRP A 148 -3.53 -4.63 23.42
C TRP A 148 -3.97 -4.44 21.97
N ALA A 149 -4.71 -5.40 21.38
CA ALA A 149 -5.16 -5.34 19.99
C ALA A 149 -6.07 -4.13 19.69
N GLN A 150 -6.96 -3.78 20.62
CA GLN A 150 -7.83 -2.62 20.47
C GLN A 150 -7.04 -1.30 20.53
N GLY A 151 -6.17 -1.13 21.54
CA GLY A 151 -5.30 0.04 21.65
C GLY A 151 -4.40 0.19 20.42
N LEU A 152 -4.00 -0.93 19.83
CA LEU A 152 -3.19 -0.98 18.63
C LEU A 152 -3.89 -0.49 17.39
N THR A 153 -5.13 -0.95 17.19
CA THR A 153 -5.94 -0.54 16.05
C THR A 153 -6.12 0.98 16.08
N ILE A 154 -6.38 1.53 17.27
CA ILE A 154 -6.47 2.97 17.50
C ILE A 154 -5.14 3.66 17.15
N GLY A 155 -4.02 3.14 17.65
CA GLY A 155 -2.69 3.67 17.34
C GLY A 155 -2.36 3.69 15.85
N VAL A 156 -2.71 2.62 15.12
CA VAL A 156 -2.51 2.53 13.66
C VAL A 156 -3.36 3.55 12.92
N ILE A 157 -4.63 3.72 13.33
CA ILE A 157 -5.52 4.73 12.73
C ILE A 157 -4.98 6.13 12.98
N ILE A 158 -4.52 6.44 14.19
CA ILE A 158 -3.92 7.75 14.53
C ILE A 158 -2.65 7.98 13.70
N ALA A 159 -1.76 6.99 13.61
CA ALA A 159 -0.55 7.08 12.80
C ALA A 159 -0.87 7.30 11.32
N ALA A 160 -1.82 6.55 10.76
CA ALA A 160 -2.28 6.71 9.38
C ALA A 160 -2.90 8.10 9.14
N ALA A 161 -3.68 8.60 10.10
CA ALA A 161 -4.28 9.93 10.03
C ALA A 161 -3.22 11.04 10.08
N ALA A 162 -2.26 10.96 11.00
CA ALA A 162 -1.16 11.91 11.12
C ALA A 162 -0.29 11.94 9.84
N LEU A 163 0.00 10.77 9.27
CA LEU A 163 0.77 10.65 8.04
C LEU A 163 -0.01 11.16 6.82
N THR A 164 -1.31 10.86 6.73
CA THR A 164 -2.17 11.42 5.67
C THR A 164 -2.21 12.94 5.76
N HIS A 165 -2.25 13.49 6.97
CA HIS A 165 -2.22 14.93 7.19
C HIS A 165 -0.86 15.53 6.80
N SER A 166 0.26 14.89 7.16
CA SER A 166 1.60 15.37 6.78
C SER A 166 1.84 15.33 5.27
N GLN A 167 1.37 14.28 4.59
CA GLN A 167 1.42 14.19 3.12
C GLN A 167 0.56 15.27 2.46
N ARG A 168 -0.65 15.53 2.98
CA ARG A 168 -1.49 16.64 2.50
C ARG A 168 -0.81 17.99 2.71
N ALA A 169 -0.14 18.21 3.84
CA ALA A 169 0.59 19.43 4.13
C ALA A 169 1.81 19.60 3.20
N GLN A 170 2.59 18.54 2.96
CA GLN A 170 3.68 18.55 1.98
C GLN A 170 3.17 18.82 0.57
N ALA A 171 2.08 18.18 0.15
CA ALA A 171 1.45 18.42 -1.15
C ALA A 171 0.96 19.88 -1.29
N ALA A 172 0.41 20.47 -0.21
CA ALA A 172 0.01 21.87 -0.19
C ALA A 172 1.22 22.82 -0.28
N ASN A 173 2.34 22.49 0.37
CA ASN A 173 3.58 23.26 0.30
C ASN A 173 4.27 23.15 -1.07
N MET A 174 4.26 21.96 -1.69
CA MET A 174 4.74 21.77 -3.07
C MET A 174 3.88 22.55 -4.07
N ARG A 175 2.55 22.58 -3.89
CA ARG A 175 1.66 23.43 -4.70
C ARG A 175 1.95 24.92 -4.56
N LYS A 176 2.41 25.37 -3.38
CA LYS A 176 2.83 26.77 -3.17
C LYS A 176 4.17 27.13 -3.84
N HIS A 177 5.07 26.15 -4.03
CA HIS A 177 6.43 26.37 -4.57
C HIS A 177 6.62 25.91 -6.02
N SER A 178 5.65 25.23 -6.63
CA SER A 178 5.67 24.94 -8.07
C SER A 178 5.10 26.16 -8.78
N PRO A 179 5.90 26.98 -9.50
CA PRO A 179 5.34 28.01 -10.36
C PRO A 179 4.49 27.30 -11.42
N ASP A 180 3.34 27.84 -11.77
CA ASP A 180 2.29 27.28 -12.66
C ASP A 180 2.76 26.99 -14.11
N HIS A 181 3.83 26.22 -14.29
CA HIS A 181 4.37 25.84 -15.59
C HIS A 181 3.60 24.70 -16.22
N THR A 182 2.73 23.99 -15.48
CA THR A 182 1.90 22.92 -16.06
C THR A 182 0.92 23.49 -17.08
N TRP A 183 0.27 24.61 -16.77
CA TRP A 183 -0.65 25.27 -17.72
C TRP A 183 0.09 25.96 -18.87
N VAL A 184 1.23 26.60 -18.58
CA VAL A 184 2.09 27.23 -19.60
C VAL A 184 2.61 26.17 -20.58
N TYR A 185 3.09 25.02 -20.08
CA TYR A 185 3.55 23.90 -20.89
C TYR A 185 2.44 23.32 -21.77
N LEU A 186 1.22 23.17 -21.23
CA LEU A 186 0.06 22.70 -22.00
C LEU A 186 -0.34 23.69 -23.12
N LEU A 187 -0.24 25.00 -22.86
CA LEU A 187 -0.51 26.04 -23.85
C LEU A 187 0.55 26.09 -24.95
N ASP A 188 1.82 25.91 -24.60
CA ASP A 188 2.91 25.83 -25.58
C ASP A 188 2.78 24.59 -26.45
N LYS A 189 2.39 23.44 -25.87
CA LYS A 189 2.09 22.23 -26.64
C LYS A 189 0.96 22.47 -27.65
N GLN A 190 -0.11 23.14 -27.24
CA GLN A 190 -1.22 23.48 -28.14
C GLN A 190 -0.80 24.47 -29.25
N ARG A 191 0.06 25.44 -28.95
CA ARG A 191 0.60 26.35 -29.98
C ARG A 191 1.42 25.60 -31.02
N LEU A 192 2.33 24.73 -30.58
CA LEU A 192 3.15 23.91 -31.47
C LEU A 192 2.33 22.95 -32.33
N GLU A 193 1.26 22.36 -31.80
CA GLU A 193 0.33 21.53 -32.57
C GLU A 193 -0.42 22.34 -33.64
N LYS A 194 -0.86 23.56 -33.32
CA LYS A 194 -1.53 24.45 -34.30
C LYS A 194 -0.60 24.91 -35.41
N GLU A 195 0.65 25.26 -35.09
CA GLU A 195 1.66 25.64 -36.08
C GLU A 195 2.00 24.47 -37.01
N ARG A 196 2.08 23.23 -36.47
CA ARG A 196 2.27 22.02 -37.29
C ARG A 196 1.08 21.71 -38.18
N ALA A 197 -0.14 22.00 -37.73
CA ALA A 197 -1.36 21.81 -38.53
C ALA A 197 -1.55 22.90 -39.60
N GLN A 198 -0.94 24.07 -39.45
CA GLN A 198 -0.94 25.14 -40.47
C GLN A 198 0.20 25.00 -41.50
N ASN A 199 1.30 24.36 -41.12
CA ASN A 199 2.46 24.12 -42.00
C ASN A 199 2.43 22.75 -42.71
N ALA A 200 1.32 22.01 -42.62
CA ALA A 200 1.04 20.75 -43.30
C ALA A 200 -0.13 20.93 -44.27
#